data_AF-A0A8T7FRY9-F1
#
_entry.id   AF-A0A8T7FRY9-F1
#
_cell.length_a   1.000
_cell.length_b   1.000
_cell.length_c   1.000
_cell.angle_alpha   90.00
_cell.angle_beta   90.00
_cell.angle_gamma   90.00
#
_symmetry.space_group_name_H-M   'P 1'
#
loop_
_entity.id
_entity.type
_entity.pdbx_description
1 polymer ?
#
loop_
_entity_poly.entity_id
_entity_poly.type
_entity_poly.pdbx_seq_one_letter_code
_entity_poly.pdbx_strand_id
1 'polypeptide(L)'
;MLYQIIVFLHVVSVLGYLLAHGVSASVSYAIKKERDVNRIRALLDLSAASYPSMLWTLLAVIVFGLAAAFLNRVWWKFGWIWVSILVLVVIVVLMAIYGAGVFGEIRKAAGLPYMVRGKPFPAEPAKSDEDIFAVTAKVNPTLLLVIGYGGFAVIAWLMITKPF
;
A
#
# COMPACT_ATOMS: atom_id res chain seq x y z
N MET A 1 -20.73 -9.27 -22.27
CA MET A 1 -21.09 -8.07 -21.48
C MET A 1 -20.64 -8.18 -20.02
N LEU A 2 -21.11 -9.16 -19.23
CA LEU A 2 -20.75 -9.29 -17.80
C LEU A 2 -19.23 -9.30 -17.52
N TYR A 3 -18.47 -10.12 -18.26
CA TYR A 3 -17.01 -10.17 -18.13
C TYR A 3 -16.34 -8.81 -18.34
N GLN A 4 -16.75 -8.05 -19.37
CA GLN A 4 -16.20 -6.73 -19.67
C GLN A 4 -16.52 -5.71 -18.58
N ILE A 5 -17.73 -5.77 -17.99
CA ILE A 5 -18.11 -4.94 -16.84
C ILE A 5 -17.20 -5.23 -15.65
N ILE A 6 -16.93 -6.50 -15.35
CA ILE A 6 -16.06 -6.88 -14.24
C ILE A 6 -14.61 -6.45 -14.48
N VAL A 7 -14.10 -6.58 -15.71
CA VAL A 7 -12.77 -6.07 -16.07
C VAL A 7 -12.72 -4.55 -15.91
N PHE A 8 -13.75 -3.83 -16.36
CA PHE A 8 -13.84 -2.38 -16.15
C PHE A 8 -13.82 -2.01 -14.67
N LEU A 9 -14.62 -2.69 -13.84
CA LEU A 9 -14.64 -2.48 -12.38
C LEU A 9 -13.30 -2.80 -11.73
N HIS A 10 -12.59 -3.84 -12.19
CA HIS A 10 -11.24 -4.15 -11.74
C HIS A 10 -10.28 -3.00 -12.04
N VAL A 11 -10.27 -2.48 -13.27
CA VAL A 11 -9.40 -1.37 -13.68
C VAL A 11 -9.72 -0.11 -12.89
N VAL A 12 -10.99 0.27 -12.75
CA VAL A 12 -11.41 1.42 -11.93
C VAL A 12 -10.98 1.25 -10.47
N SER A 13 -11.06 0.04 -9.93
CA SER A 13 -10.59 -0.26 -8.57
C SER A 13 -9.08 -0.09 -8.44
N VAL A 14 -8.30 -0.49 -9.46
CA VAL A 14 -6.84 -0.27 -9.48
C VAL A 14 -6.53 1.23 -9.49
N LEU A 15 -7.23 2.02 -10.30
CA LEU A 15 -7.06 3.48 -10.33
C LEU A 15 -7.41 4.11 -8.98
N GLY A 16 -8.53 3.71 -8.37
CA GLY A 16 -8.94 4.15 -7.05
C GLY A 16 -7.92 3.78 -5.97
N TYR A 17 -7.35 2.57 -6.04
CA TYR A 17 -6.29 2.12 -5.14
C TYR A 17 -5.03 2.96 -5.30
N LEU A 18 -4.55 3.18 -6.52
CA LEU A 18 -3.37 3.99 -6.77
C LEU A 18 -3.56 5.45 -6.32
N LEU A 19 -4.76 6.00 -6.45
CA LEU A 19 -5.08 7.33 -5.95
C LEU A 19 -5.02 7.39 -4.41
N ALA A 20 -5.71 6.48 -3.73
CA ALA A 20 -5.76 6.45 -2.27
C ALA A 20 -4.40 6.09 -1.65
N HIS A 21 -3.75 5.05 -2.16
CA HIS A 21 -2.42 4.62 -1.72
C HIS A 21 -1.34 5.66 -2.06
N GLY A 22 -1.50 6.37 -3.19
CA GLY A 22 -0.62 7.43 -3.65
C GLY A 22 -0.49 8.59 -2.65
N VAL A 23 -1.50 8.84 -1.82
CA VAL A 23 -1.42 9.79 -0.70
C VAL A 23 -0.36 9.33 0.31
N SER A 24 -0.45 8.10 0.81
CA SER A 24 0.51 7.55 1.77
C SER A 24 1.92 7.44 1.16
N ALA A 25 2.01 7.07 -0.12
CA ALA A 25 3.28 7.03 -0.84
C ALA A 25 3.93 8.43 -0.92
N SER A 26 3.15 9.47 -1.26
CA SER A 26 3.62 10.86 -1.33
C SER A 26 4.04 11.38 0.05
N VAL A 27 3.29 11.02 1.11
CA VAL A 27 3.64 11.34 2.50
C VAL A 27 5.01 10.76 2.88
N SER A 28 5.36 9.55 2.42
CA SER A 28 6.67 8.96 2.72
C SER A 28 7.85 9.79 2.19
N TYR A 29 7.69 10.43 1.03
CA TYR A 29 8.69 11.36 0.48
C TYR A 29 8.74 12.68 1.26
N ALA A 30 7.58 13.20 1.66
CA ALA A 30 7.48 14.45 2.42
C ALA A 30 8.09 14.31 3.83
N ILE A 31 7.67 13.28 4.58
CA ILE A 31 8.13 13.03 5.96
C ILE A 31 9.66 12.89 6.05
N LYS A 32 10.29 12.23 5.07
CA LYS A 32 11.75 12.05 5.07
C LYS A 32 12.51 13.38 5.13
N LYS A 33 11.96 14.44 4.53
CA LYS A 33 12.57 15.77 4.44
C LYS A 33 12.05 16.74 5.50
N GLU A 34 10.96 16.40 6.19
CA GLU A 34 10.30 17.31 7.12
C GLU A 34 11.06 17.43 8.46
N ARG A 35 11.15 18.64 9.00
CA ARG A 35 11.82 18.93 10.29
C ARG A 35 10.95 19.74 11.25
N ASP A 36 9.68 19.93 10.92
CA ASP A 36 8.66 20.42 11.84
C ASP A 36 7.80 19.23 12.33
N VAL A 37 7.82 18.99 13.65
CA VAL A 37 7.08 17.90 14.28
C VAL A 37 5.56 18.02 14.07
N ASN A 38 5.02 19.23 14.06
CA ASN A 38 3.58 19.44 13.83
C ASN A 38 3.21 19.10 12.39
N ARG A 39 4.07 19.43 11.42
CA ARG A 39 3.89 19.01 10.02
C ARG A 39 4.04 17.51 9.84
N ILE A 40 4.98 16.87 10.54
CA ILE A 40 5.12 15.40 10.56
C ILE A 40 3.83 14.75 11.06
N ARG A 41 3.25 15.23 12.18
CA ARG A 41 1.98 14.71 12.71
C ARG A 41 0.85 14.86 11.70
N ALA A 42 0.69 16.03 11.09
CA ALA A 42 -0.33 16.28 10.08
C ALA A 42 -0.19 15.35 8.85
N LEU A 43 1.04 15.13 8.38
CA LEU A 43 1.34 14.21 7.29
C LEU A 43 1.00 12.75 7.66
N LEU A 44 1.32 12.32 8.89
CA LEU A 44 0.98 10.98 9.38
C LEU A 44 -0.52 10.76 9.49
N ASP A 45 -1.28 11.78 9.89
CA ASP A 45 -2.75 11.70 9.98
C ASP A 45 -3.39 11.72 8.59
N LEU A 46 -2.86 12.51 7.66
CA LEU A 46 -3.27 12.46 6.25
C LEU A 46 -3.04 11.06 5.65
N SER A 47 -1.88 10.46 5.91
CA SER A 47 -1.60 9.07 5.50
C SER A 47 -2.60 8.10 6.13
N ALA A 48 -2.87 8.19 7.43
CA ALA A 48 -3.81 7.32 8.12
C ALA A 48 -5.24 7.46 7.57
N ALA A 49 -5.68 8.68 7.26
CA ALA A 49 -7.01 8.97 6.70
C ALA A 49 -7.20 8.33 5.30
N SER A 50 -6.13 8.08 4.55
CA SER A 50 -6.21 7.39 3.25
C SER A 50 -6.41 5.88 3.34
N TYR A 51 -6.14 5.26 4.50
CA TYR A 51 -6.10 3.81 4.64
C TYR A 51 -7.45 3.13 4.41
N PRO A 52 -8.60 3.62 4.92
CA PRO A 52 -9.89 3.00 4.63
C PRO A 52 -10.17 2.92 3.13
N SER A 53 -10.00 4.04 2.40
CA SER A 53 -10.21 4.08 0.95
C SER A 53 -9.24 3.16 0.20
N MET A 54 -7.98 3.12 0.62
CA MET A 54 -6.97 2.21 0.08
C MET A 54 -7.35 0.74 0.29
N LEU A 55 -7.81 0.35 1.49
CA LEU A 55 -8.17 -1.03 1.79
C LEU A 55 -9.44 -1.47 1.04
N TRP A 56 -10.45 -0.59 0.94
CA TRP A 56 -11.66 -0.89 0.17
C TRP A 56 -11.40 -1.06 -1.32
N THR A 57 -10.58 -0.18 -1.88
CA THR A 57 -10.20 -0.27 -3.31
C THR A 57 -9.30 -1.46 -3.57
N LEU A 58 -8.36 -1.80 -2.68
CA LEU A 58 -7.56 -3.02 -2.78
C LEU A 58 -8.43 -4.28 -2.74
N LEU A 59 -9.40 -4.33 -1.82
CA LEU A 59 -10.36 -5.43 -1.75
C LEU A 59 -11.15 -5.55 -3.06
N ALA A 60 -11.60 -4.42 -3.62
CA ALA A 60 -12.30 -4.41 -4.91
C ALA A 60 -11.41 -4.89 -6.07
N VAL A 61 -10.13 -4.50 -6.10
CA VAL A 61 -9.14 -5.01 -7.07
C VAL A 61 -9.09 -6.54 -7.02
N ILE A 62 -8.95 -7.10 -5.82
CA ILE A 62 -8.88 -8.55 -5.63
C ILE A 62 -10.19 -9.21 -6.05
N VAL A 63 -11.33 -8.73 -5.53
CA VAL A 63 -12.65 -9.33 -5.80
C VAL A 63 -12.96 -9.35 -7.30
N PHE A 64 -12.80 -8.22 -8.00
CA PHE A 64 -13.11 -8.16 -9.43
C PHE A 64 -12.07 -8.88 -10.28
N GLY A 65 -10.79 -8.87 -9.89
CA GLY A 65 -9.74 -9.64 -10.56
C GLY A 65 -10.01 -11.14 -10.46
N LEU A 66 -10.42 -11.60 -9.28
CA LEU A 66 -10.80 -12.98 -9.04
C LEU A 66 -12.08 -13.36 -9.82
N ALA A 67 -13.11 -12.53 -9.76
CA ALA A 67 -14.35 -12.76 -10.50
C ALA A 67 -14.14 -12.83 -12.02
N ALA A 68 -13.31 -11.95 -12.59
CA ALA A 68 -13.00 -11.95 -14.02
C ALA A 68 -12.40 -13.28 -14.46
N ALA A 69 -11.50 -13.82 -13.66
CA ALA A 69 -10.74 -14.98 -14.08
C ALA A 69 -11.43 -16.32 -13.73
N PHE A 70 -12.32 -16.36 -12.73
CA PHE A 70 -13.33 -17.44 -12.61
C PHE A 70 -14.29 -17.49 -13.82
N LEU A 71 -14.82 -16.35 -14.24
CA LEU A 71 -15.76 -16.28 -15.38
C LEU A 71 -15.14 -16.74 -16.69
N ASN A 72 -13.84 -16.53 -16.85
CA ASN A 72 -13.12 -16.99 -18.04
C ASN A 72 -12.94 -18.52 -18.06
N ARG A 73 -13.30 -19.28 -17.00
CA ARG A 73 -13.17 -20.76 -16.85
C ARG A 73 -11.78 -21.36 -17.10
N VAL A 74 -10.79 -20.50 -17.25
CA VAL A 74 -9.44 -20.79 -17.73
C VAL A 74 -8.46 -20.97 -16.55
N TRP A 75 -8.93 -20.79 -15.32
CA TRP A 75 -8.08 -20.42 -14.19
C TRP A 75 -7.07 -21.45 -13.69
N TRP A 76 -7.38 -22.73 -13.84
CA TRP A 76 -6.54 -23.81 -13.33
C TRP A 76 -5.33 -24.13 -14.23
N LYS A 77 -5.33 -23.64 -15.48
CA LYS A 77 -4.33 -24.06 -16.49
C LYS A 77 -3.22 -23.04 -16.75
N PHE A 78 -3.34 -21.80 -16.26
CA PHE A 78 -2.45 -20.70 -16.62
C PHE A 78 -1.70 -20.20 -15.40
N GLY A 79 -0.38 -20.31 -15.44
CA GLY A 79 0.46 -19.99 -14.30
C GLY A 79 0.55 -18.48 -14.02
N TRP A 80 0.33 -17.61 -15.02
CA TRP A 80 0.49 -16.15 -14.84
C TRP A 80 -0.41 -15.59 -13.75
N ILE A 81 -1.58 -16.19 -13.52
CA ILE A 81 -2.52 -15.81 -12.46
C ILE A 81 -1.90 -16.07 -11.09
N TRP A 82 -1.40 -17.29 -10.89
CA TRP A 82 -0.81 -17.71 -9.61
C TRP A 82 0.42 -16.90 -9.28
N VAL A 83 1.24 -16.61 -10.30
CA VAL A 83 2.40 -15.72 -10.15
C VAL A 83 1.95 -14.30 -9.81
N SER A 84 0.90 -13.77 -10.43
CA SER A 84 0.35 -12.44 -10.10
C SER A 84 -0.12 -12.35 -8.65
N ILE A 85 -0.81 -13.40 -8.16
CA ILE A 85 -1.26 -13.48 -6.77
C ILE A 85 -0.06 -13.56 -5.81
N LEU A 86 0.93 -14.40 -6.12
CA LEU A 86 2.15 -14.53 -5.33
C LEU A 86 2.90 -13.20 -5.25
N VAL A 87 3.06 -12.50 -6.38
CA VAL A 87 3.69 -11.18 -6.44
C VAL A 87 2.90 -10.18 -5.60
N LEU A 88 1.57 -10.15 -5.68
CA LEU A 88 0.73 -9.29 -4.83
C LEU A 88 0.96 -9.56 -3.33
N VAL A 89 0.99 -10.83 -2.93
CA VAL A 89 1.25 -11.21 -1.53
C VAL A 89 2.63 -10.74 -1.09
N VAL A 90 3.67 -10.94 -1.91
CA VAL A 90 5.02 -10.47 -1.63
C VAL A 90 5.06 -8.95 -1.48
N ILE A 91 4.41 -8.19 -2.36
CA ILE A 91 4.32 -6.73 -2.26
C ILE A 91 3.67 -6.33 -0.93
N VAL A 92 2.53 -6.93 -0.57
CA VAL A 92 1.82 -6.62 0.68
C VAL A 92 2.69 -6.89 1.90
N VAL A 93 3.39 -8.02 1.94
CA VAL A 93 4.29 -8.38 3.04
C VAL A 93 5.45 -7.39 3.15
N LEU A 94 6.12 -7.08 2.03
CA LEU A 94 7.23 -6.13 2.02
C LEU A 94 6.77 -4.72 2.42
N MET A 95 5.60 -4.28 1.97
CA MET A 95 5.01 -3.00 2.36
C MET A 95 4.62 -2.95 3.84
N ALA A 96 4.14 -4.06 4.41
CA ALA A 96 3.86 -4.14 5.83
C ALA A 96 5.13 -4.00 6.67
N ILE A 97 6.24 -4.64 6.24
CA ILE A 97 7.53 -4.60 6.95
C ILE A 97 8.19 -3.22 6.81
N TYR A 98 8.39 -2.76 5.57
CA TYR A 98 9.20 -1.56 5.30
C TYR A 98 8.40 -0.25 5.29
N GLY A 99 7.09 -0.32 5.09
CA GLY A 99 6.19 0.83 5.11
C GLY A 99 5.49 0.96 6.46
N ALA A 100 4.52 0.08 6.72
CA ALA A 100 3.64 0.18 7.89
C ALA A 100 4.40 0.11 9.23
N GLY A 101 5.42 -0.76 9.33
CA GLY A 101 6.29 -0.83 10.51
C GLY A 101 6.98 0.50 10.81
N VAL A 102 7.63 1.09 9.80
CA VAL A 102 8.36 2.36 9.97
C VAL A 102 7.41 3.51 10.30
N PHE A 103 6.25 3.60 9.64
CA PHE A 103 5.24 4.61 9.95
C PHE A 103 4.68 4.46 11.37
N GLY A 104 4.49 3.22 11.84
CA GLY A 104 4.10 2.93 13.22
C GLY A 104 5.12 3.47 14.22
N GLU A 105 6.41 3.27 13.98
CA GLU A 105 7.49 3.80 14.83
C GLU A 105 7.52 5.34 14.85
N ILE A 106 7.30 5.99 13.70
CA ILE A 106 7.24 7.46 13.63
C ILE A 106 6.03 7.98 14.40
N ARG A 107 4.85 7.35 14.23
CA ARG A 107 3.63 7.73 14.97
C ARG A 107 3.84 7.59 16.48
N LYS A 108 4.44 6.47 16.91
CA LYS A 108 4.81 6.25 18.30
C LYS A 108 5.72 7.35 18.83
N ALA A 109 6.81 7.65 18.12
CA ALA A 109 7.76 8.69 18.53
C ALA A 109 7.14 10.09 18.57
N ALA A 110 6.22 10.40 17.65
CA ALA A 110 5.53 11.67 17.57
C ALA A 110 4.39 11.85 18.59
N GLY A 111 4.11 10.82 19.41
CA GLY A 111 3.03 10.82 20.40
C GLY A 111 1.63 10.69 19.80
N LEU A 112 1.50 9.95 18.71
CA LEU A 112 0.22 9.63 18.09
C LEU A 112 -0.18 8.16 18.35
N PRO A 113 -1.49 7.81 18.28
CA PRO A 113 -1.91 6.42 18.25
C PRO A 113 -1.23 5.69 17.09
N TYR A 114 -0.74 4.49 17.35
CA TYR A 114 0.09 3.74 16.40
C TYR A 114 -0.36 2.28 16.29
N MET A 115 0.19 1.59 15.31
CA MET A 115 -0.14 0.19 15.00
C MET A 115 1.12 -0.64 15.01
N VAL A 116 1.08 -1.80 15.68
CA VAL A 116 2.16 -2.80 15.64
C VAL A 116 1.58 -4.11 15.15
N ARG A 117 2.04 -4.59 13.99
CA ARG A 117 1.55 -5.83 13.37
C ARG A 117 0.02 -5.90 13.28
N GLY A 118 -0.61 -4.78 12.91
CA GLY A 118 -2.07 -4.67 12.77
C GLY A 118 -2.85 -4.50 14.07
N LYS A 119 -2.18 -4.44 15.23
CA LYS A 119 -2.84 -4.18 16.52
C LYS A 119 -2.74 -2.69 16.88
N PRO A 120 -3.86 -2.03 17.28
CA PRO A 120 -3.85 -0.64 17.70
C PRO A 120 -3.24 -0.49 19.09
N PHE A 121 -2.49 0.59 19.27
CA PHE A 121 -1.93 1.02 20.56
C PHE A 121 -2.27 2.50 20.80
N PRO A 122 -2.54 2.88 22.07
CA PRO A 122 -2.78 4.28 22.41
C PRO A 122 -1.53 5.13 22.18
N ALA A 123 -1.71 6.45 22.15
CA ALA A 123 -0.59 7.39 22.10
C ALA A 123 0.28 7.26 23.37
N GLU A 124 1.59 7.32 23.18
CA GLU A 124 2.58 7.46 24.26
C GLU A 124 3.10 8.91 24.29
N PRO A 125 3.75 9.37 25.38
CA PRO A 125 4.40 10.68 25.39
C PRO A 125 5.35 10.83 24.19
N ALA A 126 5.27 11.98 23.52
CA ALA A 126 6.16 12.27 22.39
C ALA A 126 7.62 12.28 22.85
N LYS A 127 8.50 11.73 22.02
CA LYS A 127 9.95 11.82 22.21
C LYS A 127 10.47 13.22 21.88
N SER A 128 11.76 13.44 22.10
CA SER A 128 12.43 14.65 21.64
C SER A 128 12.34 14.79 20.12
N ASP A 129 12.39 16.02 19.62
CA ASP A 129 12.39 16.31 18.19
C ASP A 129 13.53 15.58 17.46
N GLU A 130 14.70 15.51 18.08
CA GLU A 130 15.88 14.79 17.57
C GLU A 130 15.59 13.29 17.37
N ASP A 131 14.95 12.64 18.34
CA ASP A 131 14.55 11.23 18.25
C ASP A 131 13.50 11.02 17.15
N ILE A 132 12.54 11.95 17.02
CA ILE A 132 11.53 11.89 15.96
C ILE A 132 12.21 11.98 14.59
N PHE A 133 13.14 12.91 14.39
CA PHE A 133 13.87 13.06 13.13
C PHE A 133 14.77 11.86 12.83
N ALA A 134 15.37 11.24 13.86
CA ALA A 134 16.15 10.02 13.69
C ALA A 134 15.29 8.85 13.18
N VAL A 135 14.03 8.76 13.61
CA VAL A 135 13.10 7.72 13.10
C VAL A 135 12.60 8.07 11.70
N THR A 136 12.26 9.32 11.38
CA THR A 136 11.82 9.70 10.02
C THR A 136 12.91 9.50 8.97
N ALA A 137 14.18 9.64 9.34
CA ALA A 137 15.32 9.37 8.46
C ALA A 137 15.38 7.90 7.96
N LYS A 138 14.78 6.95 8.71
CA LYS A 138 14.71 5.53 8.34
C LYS A 138 13.77 5.26 7.17
N VAL A 139 12.87 6.19 6.83
CA VAL A 139 11.94 6.02 5.71
C VAL A 139 12.73 5.90 4.40
N ASN A 140 12.46 4.84 3.64
CA ASN A 140 13.04 4.64 2.31
C ASN A 140 11.94 4.72 1.23
N PRO A 141 11.55 5.94 0.81
CA PRO A 141 10.41 6.13 -0.08
C PRO A 141 10.68 5.59 -1.49
N THR A 142 11.94 5.57 -1.93
CA THR A 142 12.35 4.99 -3.21
C THR A 142 12.21 3.47 -3.20
N LEU A 143 12.63 2.80 -2.12
CA LEU A 143 12.41 1.36 -1.96
C LEU A 143 10.92 1.02 -1.98
N LEU A 144 10.09 1.77 -1.25
CA LEU A 144 8.64 1.58 -1.26
C LEU A 144 8.04 1.82 -2.65
N LEU A 145 8.51 2.84 -3.38
CA LEU A 145 8.08 3.06 -4.76
C LEU A 145 8.42 1.87 -5.66
N VAL A 146 9.65 1.34 -5.58
CA VAL A 146 10.09 0.19 -6.38
C VAL A 146 9.26 -1.05 -6.05
N ILE A 147 9.02 -1.34 -4.77
CA ILE A 147 8.20 -2.48 -4.34
C ILE A 147 6.75 -2.31 -4.83
N GLY A 148 6.16 -1.13 -4.60
CA GLY A 148 4.77 -0.86 -4.91
C GLY A 148 4.55 -0.75 -6.41
N TYR A 149 5.03 0.35 -6.99
CA TYR A 149 4.82 0.62 -8.42
C TYR A 149 5.46 -0.43 -9.32
N GLY A 150 6.70 -0.84 -9.03
CA GLY A 150 7.38 -1.88 -9.80
C GLY A 150 6.67 -3.23 -9.71
N GLY A 151 6.20 -3.61 -8.51
CA GLY A 151 5.40 -4.82 -8.32
C GLY A 151 4.07 -4.79 -9.08
N PHE A 152 3.34 -3.67 -9.04
CA PHE A 152 2.12 -3.49 -9.83
C PHE A 152 2.38 -3.51 -11.34
N ALA A 153 3.51 -2.96 -11.81
CA ALA A 153 3.90 -3.01 -13.21
C ALA A 153 4.15 -4.46 -13.68
N VAL A 154 4.78 -5.29 -12.85
CA VAL A 154 4.97 -6.73 -13.12
C VAL A 154 3.62 -7.44 -13.19
N ILE A 155 2.70 -7.19 -12.24
CA ILE A 155 1.35 -7.77 -12.27
C ILE A 155 0.60 -7.35 -13.55
N ALA A 156 0.65 -6.07 -13.91
CA ALA A 156 0.02 -5.57 -15.13
C ALA A 156 0.59 -6.25 -16.37
N TRP A 157 1.91 -6.41 -16.46
CA TRP A 157 2.56 -7.13 -17.55
C TRP A 157 2.10 -8.60 -17.63
N LEU A 158 2.03 -9.32 -16.51
CA LEU A 158 1.53 -10.70 -16.45
C LEU A 158 0.07 -10.79 -16.95
N MET A 159 -0.78 -9.85 -16.54
CA MET A 159 -2.19 -9.81 -16.93
C MET A 159 -2.42 -9.48 -18.40
N ILE A 160 -1.56 -8.65 -18.99
CA ILE A 160 -1.64 -8.25 -20.41
C ILE A 160 -1.10 -9.36 -21.30
N THR A 161 0.12 -9.83 -21.01
CA THR A 161 0.86 -10.73 -21.91
C THR A 161 0.51 -12.20 -21.73
N LYS A 162 0.06 -12.60 -20.53
CA LYS A 162 -0.39 -13.96 -20.19
C LYS A 162 0.59 -15.04 -20.71
N PRO A 163 1.88 -14.99 -20.34
CA PRO A 163 2.92 -15.71 -21.05
C PRO A 163 2.91 -17.24 -20.83
N PHE A 164 2.15 -17.75 -19.87
CA PHE A 164 2.05 -19.18 -19.52
C PHE A 164 0.79 -19.49 -18.70
#